data_AF-A0A7V4LNZ6-F1
#
_entry.id   AF-A0A7V4LNZ6-F1
#
_cell.length_a   1.000
_cell.length_b   1.000
_cell.length_c   1.000
_cell.angle_alpha   90.00
_cell.angle_beta   90.00
_cell.angle_gamma   90.00
#
_symmetry.space_group_name_H-M   'P 1'
#
loop_
_entity.id
_entity.type
_entity.pdbx_description
1 polymer ?
#
loop_
_entity_poly.entity_id
_entity_poly.type
_entity_poly.pdbx_seq_one_letter_code
_entity_poly.pdbx_strand_id
1 'polypeptide(L)'
;KQLFWVLCPNANLYIENSLPPVDLLRKKNCTICIGTDSPASNNRISMLDELKTLSVFFPEISLQELLTWACYNGARALGMESLLGSFEPGKKPGIVLMENSDHRNLRITHQTKIRRLF
;
A
#
# COMPACT_ATOMS: atom_id res chain seq x y z
N LYS A 1 9.43 -10.87 -18.57
CA LYS A 1 9.14 -9.48 -18.13
C LYS A 1 8.24 -9.59 -16.89
N GLN A 2 8.63 -9.04 -15.75
CA GLN A 2 7.80 -9.10 -14.54
C GLN A 2 6.68 -8.06 -14.64
N LEU A 3 5.45 -8.46 -14.33
CA LEU A 3 4.29 -7.57 -14.32
C LEU A 3 3.97 -7.12 -12.88
N PHE A 4 3.60 -5.86 -12.74
CA PHE A 4 3.17 -5.26 -11.49
C PHE A 4 1.75 -4.73 -11.64
N TRP A 5 0.90 -5.03 -10.67
CA TRP A 5 -0.51 -4.65 -10.67
C TRP A 5 -0.71 -3.54 -9.65
N VAL A 6 -0.87 -2.31 -10.11
CA VAL A 6 -1.05 -1.14 -9.25
C VAL A 6 -2.52 -0.97 -8.95
N LEU A 7 -2.90 -1.07 -7.67
CA LEU A 7 -4.26 -0.90 -7.21
C LEU A 7 -4.47 0.51 -6.66
N CYS A 8 -5.57 1.15 -7.05
CA CYS A 8 -5.99 2.47 -6.57
C CYS A 8 -7.37 2.38 -5.91
N PRO A 9 -7.51 1.65 -4.78
CA PRO A 9 -8.80 1.24 -4.25
C PRO A 9 -9.76 2.39 -3.98
N ASN A 10 -9.29 3.52 -3.45
CA ASN A 10 -10.17 4.68 -3.24
C ASN A 10 -10.64 5.32 -4.54
N ALA A 11 -9.81 5.30 -5.59
CA ALA A 11 -10.20 5.79 -6.91
C ALA A 11 -11.22 4.86 -7.59
N ASN A 12 -11.04 3.54 -7.45
CA ASN A 12 -12.02 2.58 -7.94
C ASN A 12 -13.38 2.74 -7.25
N LEU A 13 -13.38 2.94 -5.92
CA LEU A 13 -14.60 3.24 -5.16
C LEU A 13 -15.23 4.57 -5.58
N TYR A 14 -14.42 5.60 -5.88
CA TYR A 14 -14.93 6.89 -6.33
C TYR A 14 -15.64 6.81 -7.68
N ILE A 15 -15.02 6.12 -8.66
CA ILE A 15 -15.52 6.09 -10.05
C ILE A 15 -16.62 5.04 -10.24
N GLU A 16 -16.41 3.83 -9.74
CA GLU A 16 -17.25 2.67 -10.06
C GLU A 16 -17.96 2.09 -8.84
N ASN A 17 -17.72 2.63 -7.64
CA ASN A 17 -18.21 2.09 -6.37
C ASN A 17 -17.87 0.59 -6.21
N SER A 18 -16.69 0.20 -6.71
CA SER A 18 -16.21 -1.18 -6.70
C SER A 18 -14.73 -1.21 -6.30
N LEU A 19 -14.27 -2.36 -5.79
CA LEU A 19 -12.86 -2.57 -5.46
C LEU A 19 -12.20 -3.45 -6.52
N PRO A 20 -10.86 -3.31 -6.71
CA PRO A 20 -10.11 -4.23 -7.55
C PRO A 20 -10.29 -5.69 -7.11
N PRO A 21 -10.07 -6.67 -8.01
CA PRO A 21 -10.21 -8.08 -7.69
C PRO A 21 -9.00 -8.59 -6.87
N VAL A 22 -8.82 -8.06 -5.66
CA VAL A 22 -7.65 -8.28 -4.80
C VAL A 22 -7.41 -9.77 -4.55
N ASP A 23 -8.44 -10.52 -4.14
CA ASP A 23 -8.32 -11.95 -3.87
C ASP A 23 -7.89 -12.77 -5.08
N LEU A 24 -8.37 -12.41 -6.27
CA LEU A 24 -7.98 -13.08 -7.50
C LEU A 24 -6.49 -12.85 -7.77
N LEU A 25 -6.03 -11.60 -7.68
CA LEU A 25 -4.63 -11.25 -7.88
C LEU A 25 -3.72 -11.93 -6.85
N ARG A 26 -4.14 -11.98 -5.58
CA ARG A 26 -3.43 -12.71 -4.51
C ARG A 26 -3.37 -14.21 -4.80
N LYS A 27 -4.50 -14.85 -5.14
CA LYS A 27 -4.57 -16.28 -5.51
C LYS A 27 -3.71 -16.64 -6.72
N LYS A 28 -3.45 -15.69 -7.62
CA LYS A 28 -2.59 -15.85 -8.79
C LYS A 28 -1.13 -15.47 -8.53
N ASN A 29 -0.76 -15.16 -7.29
CA ASN A 29 0.59 -14.72 -6.90
C ASN A 29 1.07 -13.51 -7.74
N CYS A 30 0.15 -12.61 -8.09
CA CYS A 30 0.49 -11.37 -8.79
C CYS A 30 1.31 -10.46 -7.86
N THR A 31 2.31 -9.76 -8.42
CA THR A 31 3.01 -8.71 -7.67
C THR A 31 2.14 -7.47 -7.62
N ILE A 32 1.56 -7.20 -6.45
CA ILE A 32 0.63 -6.09 -6.22
C ILE A 32 1.37 -4.86 -5.68
N CYS A 33 1.02 -3.69 -6.20
CA CYS A 33 1.48 -2.38 -5.76
C CYS A 33 0.28 -1.51 -5.40
N ILE A 34 0.50 -0.43 -4.65
CA ILE A 34 -0.54 0.56 -4.32
C ILE A 34 -0.24 1.90 -4.98
N GLY A 35 -1.27 2.54 -5.51
CA GLY A 35 -1.24 3.91 -6.01
C GLY A 35 -2.48 4.66 -5.53
N THR A 36 -2.41 5.99 -5.52
CA THR A 36 -3.56 6.84 -5.17
C THR A 36 -4.41 7.20 -6.36
N ASP A 37 -3.90 7.03 -7.58
CA ASP A 37 -4.41 7.72 -8.77
C ASP A 37 -4.40 9.26 -8.57
N SER A 38 -5.19 10.00 -9.35
CA SER A 38 -5.21 11.46 -9.39
C SER A 38 -6.21 12.11 -8.42
N PRO A 39 -6.03 13.40 -8.07
CA PRO A 39 -7.03 14.17 -7.31
C PRO A 39 -8.39 14.31 -8.01
N ALA A 40 -8.46 14.06 -9.33
CA ALA A 40 -9.71 14.10 -10.09
C ALA A 40 -10.59 12.86 -9.85
N SER A 41 -9.99 11.77 -9.36
CA SER A 41 -10.64 10.48 -9.11
C SER A 41 -10.47 9.99 -7.68
N ASN A 42 -9.77 10.75 -6.82
CA ASN A 42 -9.54 10.38 -5.43
C ASN A 42 -9.55 11.62 -4.52
N ASN A 43 -10.39 11.58 -3.49
CA ASN A 43 -10.54 12.68 -2.53
C ASN A 43 -9.29 12.90 -1.67
N ARG A 44 -8.38 11.92 -1.58
CA ARG A 44 -7.16 12.01 -0.77
C ARG A 44 -5.97 11.36 -1.47
N ILE A 45 -4.90 12.13 -1.67
CA ILE A 45 -3.61 11.60 -2.16
C ILE A 45 -2.79 11.11 -0.97
N SER A 46 -3.21 9.96 -0.42
CA SER A 46 -2.68 9.42 0.84
C SER A 46 -2.54 7.91 0.77
N MET A 47 -1.29 7.42 0.78
CA MET A 47 -1.01 5.99 0.82
C MET A 47 -1.63 5.31 2.05
N LEU A 48 -1.65 5.97 3.21
CA LEU A 48 -2.27 5.41 4.40
C LEU A 48 -3.78 5.22 4.21
N ASP A 49 -4.45 6.14 3.52
CA ASP A 49 -5.89 6.03 3.30
C ASP A 49 -6.22 4.89 2.31
N GLU A 50 -5.38 4.65 1.29
CA GLU A 50 -5.51 3.44 0.46
C GLU A 50 -5.38 2.16 1.29
N LEU A 51 -4.38 2.09 2.17
CA LEU A 51 -4.14 0.93 3.01
C LEU A 51 -5.25 0.72 4.06
N LYS A 52 -5.82 1.81 4.61
CA LYS A 52 -6.97 1.75 5.50
C LYS A 52 -8.17 1.13 4.79
N THR A 53 -8.49 1.59 3.59
CA THR A 53 -9.56 1.02 2.77
C THR A 53 -9.34 -0.48 2.55
N LEU A 54 -8.15 -0.88 2.09
CA LEU A 54 -7.85 -2.31 1.92
C LEU A 54 -7.98 -3.10 3.23
N SER A 55 -7.49 -2.57 4.35
CA SER A 55 -7.58 -3.26 5.64
C SER A 55 -9.00 -3.45 6.16
N VAL A 56 -9.94 -2.55 5.78
CA VAL A 56 -11.36 -2.65 6.15
C VAL A 56 -12.07 -3.69 5.31
N PHE A 57 -11.85 -3.67 3.99
CA PHE A 57 -12.55 -4.57 3.06
C PHE A 57 -11.92 -5.97 2.96
N PHE A 58 -10.63 -6.09 3.26
CA PHE A 58 -9.85 -7.33 3.20
C PHE A 58 -9.06 -7.55 4.50
N PRO A 59 -9.76 -7.80 5.64
CA PRO A 59 -9.15 -7.88 6.96
C PRO A 59 -8.19 -9.07 7.16
N GLU A 60 -8.20 -10.04 6.24
CA GLU A 60 -7.28 -11.16 6.18
C GLU A 60 -5.92 -10.81 5.56
N ILE A 61 -5.78 -9.64 4.91
CA ILE A 61 -4.49 -9.14 4.43
C ILE A 61 -3.70 -8.60 5.62
N SER A 62 -2.54 -9.19 5.88
CA SER A 62 -1.68 -8.75 6.97
C SER A 62 -1.09 -7.35 6.72
N LEU A 63 -0.75 -6.63 7.80
CA LEU A 63 -0.02 -5.36 7.68
C LEU A 63 1.30 -5.53 6.93
N GLN A 64 2.01 -6.64 7.14
CA GLN A 64 3.26 -6.92 6.44
C GLN A 64 3.05 -7.00 4.92
N GLU A 65 1.98 -7.67 4.47
CA GLU A 65 1.63 -7.78 3.05
C GLU A 65 1.26 -6.40 2.47
N LEU A 66 0.40 -5.64 3.17
CA LEU A 66 0.04 -4.27 2.77
C LEU A 66 1.27 -3.34 2.64
N LEU A 67 2.19 -3.39 3.62
CA LEU A 67 3.43 -2.61 3.56
C LEU A 67 4.36 -3.07 2.45
N THR A 68 4.37 -4.37 2.14
CA THR A 68 5.14 -4.90 1.00
C THR A 68 4.60 -4.32 -0.32
N TRP A 69 3.28 -4.23 -0.46
CA TRP A 69 2.64 -3.63 -1.65
C TRP A 69 2.92 -2.14 -1.77
N ALA A 70 2.87 -1.41 -0.64
CA ALA A 70 3.08 0.04 -0.60
C ALA A 70 4.56 0.46 -0.72
N CYS A 71 5.50 -0.39 -0.31
CA CYS A 71 6.93 -0.06 -0.25
C CYS A 71 7.72 -0.87 -1.28
N TYR A 72 8.10 -2.10 -0.94
CA TYR A 72 9.07 -2.87 -1.70
C TYR A 72 8.60 -3.18 -3.13
N ASN A 73 7.34 -3.57 -3.32
CA ASN A 73 6.82 -3.86 -4.65
C ASN A 73 6.76 -2.61 -5.53
N GLY A 74 6.41 -1.45 -4.96
CA GLY A 74 6.45 -0.16 -5.67
C GLY A 74 7.85 0.21 -6.11
N ALA A 75 8.86 0.04 -5.23
CA ALA A 75 10.26 0.28 -5.60
C ALA A 75 10.70 -0.61 -6.77
N ARG A 76 10.33 -1.89 -6.76
CA ARG A 76 10.61 -2.83 -7.87
C ARG A 76 9.89 -2.46 -9.16
N ALA A 77 8.64 -2.03 -9.07
CA ALA A 77 7.86 -1.62 -10.24
C ALA A 77 8.51 -0.42 -10.96
N LEU A 78 9.19 0.44 -10.19
CA LEU A 78 9.89 1.62 -10.68
C LEU A 78 11.39 1.39 -10.99
N GLY A 79 11.92 0.18 -10.77
CA GLY A 79 13.36 -0.11 -10.93
C GLY A 79 14.27 0.58 -9.91
N MET A 80 13.73 0.86 -8.72
CA MET A 80 14.39 1.60 -7.64
C MET A 80 14.69 0.73 -6.41
N GLU A 81 14.51 -0.59 -6.48
CA GLU A 81 14.67 -1.52 -5.37
C GLU A 81 16.11 -1.60 -4.82
N SER A 82 17.10 -1.15 -5.59
CA SER A 82 18.49 -1.01 -5.15
C SER A 82 18.70 0.16 -4.18
N LEU A 83 17.75 1.11 -4.13
CA LEU A 83 17.83 2.33 -3.31
C LEU A 83 16.69 2.45 -2.30
N LEU A 84 15.48 1.96 -2.63
CA LEU A 84 14.24 2.18 -1.89
C LEU A 84 13.51 0.87 -1.55
N GLY A 85 12.45 0.99 -0.75
CA GLY A 85 11.47 -0.08 -0.53
C GLY A 85 11.78 -1.05 0.60
N SER A 86 13.00 -1.06 1.15
CA SER A 86 13.38 -1.89 2.30
C SER A 86 14.50 -1.28 3.13
N PHE A 87 14.63 -1.74 4.39
CA PHE A 87 15.72 -1.38 5.30
C PHE A 87 16.87 -2.38 5.16
N GLU A 88 17.77 -2.13 4.20
CA GLU A 88 18.95 -2.94 3.96
C GLU A 88 20.21 -2.05 3.90
N PRO A 89 21.40 -2.55 4.29
CA PRO A 89 22.65 -1.81 4.15
C PRO A 89 22.84 -1.28 2.73
N GLY A 90 23.19 0.00 2.61
CA GLY A 90 23.38 0.69 1.32
C GLY A 90 22.14 1.33 0.72
N LYS A 91 20.92 0.97 1.16
CA LYS A 91 19.67 1.61 0.72
C LYS A 91 19.38 2.88 1.51
N LYS A 92 18.56 3.76 0.93
CA LYS A 92 18.12 5.03 1.51
C LYS A 92 16.61 5.24 1.34
N PRO A 93 15.75 4.37 1.91
CA PRO A 93 14.31 4.56 1.84
C PRO A 93 13.88 5.80 2.64
N GLY A 94 12.80 6.46 2.21
CA GLY A 94 12.10 7.40 3.07
C GLY A 94 11.53 6.66 4.29
N ILE A 95 11.55 7.30 5.46
CA ILE A 95 11.12 6.68 6.71
C ILE A 95 9.86 7.38 7.21
N VAL A 96 8.83 6.58 7.49
CA VAL A 96 7.55 7.05 7.98
C VAL A 96 7.23 6.31 9.28
N LEU A 97 6.94 7.07 10.33
CA LEU A 97 6.44 6.56 11.61
C LEU A 97 4.94 6.32 11.49
N MET A 98 4.49 5.13 11.86
CA MET A 98 3.08 4.81 12.03
C MET A 98 2.69 4.93 13.51
N GLU A 99 1.75 5.81 13.81
CA GLU A 99 1.26 6.12 15.16
C GLU A 99 -0.16 5.59 15.35
N ASN A 100 -0.51 5.17 16.57
CA ASN A 100 -1.85 4.68 16.94
C ASN A 100 -2.36 3.49 16.12
N SER A 101 -1.46 2.67 15.58
CA SER A 101 -1.80 1.36 15.03
C SER A 101 -1.94 0.31 16.14
N ASP A 102 -2.62 -0.79 15.82
CA ASP A 102 -2.65 -1.96 16.70
C ASP A 102 -1.33 -2.71 16.55
N HIS A 103 -0.34 -2.31 17.34
CA HIS A 103 1.00 -2.90 17.34
C HIS A 103 1.01 -4.35 17.85
N ARG A 104 0.02 -4.77 18.65
CA ARG A 104 -0.05 -6.13 19.18
C ARG A 104 -0.49 -7.12 18.11
N ASN A 105 -1.49 -6.73 17.33
CA ASN A 105 -2.03 -7.58 16.27
C ASN A 105 -1.46 -7.24 14.88
N LEU A 106 -0.54 -6.25 14.80
CA LEU A 106 0.03 -5.73 13.56
C LEU A 106 -1.07 -5.36 12.57
N ARG A 107 -1.95 -4.43 12.95
CA ARG A 107 -3.08 -3.97 12.11
C ARG A 107 -3.15 -2.45 12.00
N ILE A 108 -3.59 -1.98 10.83
CA ILE A 108 -4.03 -0.60 10.64
C ILE A 108 -5.42 -0.45 11.26
N THR A 109 -5.61 0.66 11.95
CA THR A 109 -6.87 1.07 12.56
C THR A 109 -7.31 2.40 11.96
N HIS A 110 -8.56 2.79 12.21
CA HIS A 110 -9.03 4.11 11.75
C HIS A 110 -8.26 5.27 12.42
N GLN A 111 -7.77 5.09 13.65
CA GLN A 111 -6.95 6.06 14.37
C GLN A 111 -5.49 6.10 13.92
N THR A 112 -5.05 5.12 13.13
CA THR A 112 -3.68 5.08 12.64
C THR A 112 -3.36 6.37 11.89
N LYS A 113 -2.21 6.96 12.19
CA LYS A 113 -1.67 8.14 11.50
C LYS A 113 -0.25 7.84 11.05
N ILE A 114 0.23 8.60 10.08
CA ILE A 114 1.61 8.52 9.63
C ILE A 114 2.30 9.88 9.69
N ARG A 115 3.58 9.88 10.02
CA ARG A 115 4.44 11.07 10.00
C ARG A 115 5.79 10.73 9.41
N ARG A 116 6.25 11.55 8.46
CA ARG A 116 7.60 11.42 7.90
C ARG A 116 8.65 11.72 8.96
N LEU A 117 9.68 10.88 9.06
CA LEU A 117 10.83 11.07 9.93
C LEU A 117 12.02 11.65 9.17
N PHE A 118 12.25 11.18 7.93
CA PHE A 118 13.35 11.61 7.04
C PHE A 118 12.89 11.62 5.59
#